data_AF-A0AAD4E603-F1
#
_entry.id   AF-A0AAD4E603-F1
#
_cell.length_a   1.000
_cell.length_b   1.000
_cell.length_c   1.000
_cell.angle_alpha   90.00
_cell.angle_beta   90.00
_cell.angle_gamma   90.00
#
_symmetry.space_group_name_H-M   'P 1'
#
loop_
_entity.id
_entity.type
_entity.pdbx_description
1 polymer ?
#
loop_
_entity_poly.entity_id
_entity_poly.type
_entity_poly.pdbx_seq_one_letter_code
_entity_poly.pdbx_strand_id
1 'polypeptide(L)' 'MKIAQSEELVFETIASLIPTEITSNKVVWMSDFRANMRMVNKFGEGRVFFAGDAAHIHSPAGGQDLIQVYKMHSI' A
#
# COMPACT_ATOMS: atom_id res chain seq x y z
N MET A 1 9.74 -9.42 5.56
CA MET A 1 9.37 -10.84 5.43
C MET A 1 8.40 -10.94 4.27
N LYS A 2 8.55 -11.91 3.37
CA LYS A 2 7.60 -12.14 2.27
C LYS A 2 6.64 -13.22 2.71
N ILE A 3 5.45 -12.84 3.15
CA ILE A 3 4.47 -13.72 3.80
C ILE A 3 3.45 -14.20 2.76
N ALA A 4 3.17 -13.38 1.75
CA ALA A 4 2.24 -13.69 0.66
C ALA A 4 2.75 -14.73 -0.36
N GLN A 5 3.67 -15.63 0.04
CA GLN A 5 4.23 -16.68 -0.84
C GLN A 5 3.39 -17.95 -0.85
N SER A 6 2.68 -18.25 0.24
CA SER A 6 1.76 -19.38 0.33
C SER A 6 0.63 -19.07 1.30
N GLU A 7 -0.51 -19.74 1.11
CA GLU A 7 -1.67 -19.59 2.00
C GLU A 7 -1.31 -20.06 3.42
N GLU A 8 -0.58 -21.17 3.54
CA GLU A 8 -0.16 -21.75 4.81
C GLU A 8 0.66 -20.75 5.64
N LEU A 9 1.64 -20.07 5.02
CA LEU A 9 2.50 -19.11 5.73
C LEU A 9 1.71 -17.89 6.23
N VAL A 10 0.69 -17.46 5.48
CA VAL A 10 -0.23 -16.41 5.95
C VAL A 10 -1.04 -16.91 7.13
N PHE A 11 -1.60 -18.12 7.08
CA PHE A 11 -2.40 -18.65 8.19
C PHE A 11 -1.58 -18.89 9.45
N GLU A 12 -0.38 -19.45 9.34
CA GLU A 12 0.55 -19.59 10.46
C GLU A 12 0.87 -18.23 11.09
N THR A 13 1.12 -17.22 10.25
CA THR A 13 1.40 -15.86 10.74
C THR A 13 0.19 -15.29 11.48
N ILE A 14 -1.02 -15.38 10.92
CA ILE A 14 -2.21 -14.83 11.58
C ILE A 14 -2.51 -15.60 12.88
N ALA A 15 -2.44 -16.93 12.87
CA ALA A 15 -2.65 -17.77 14.05
C ALA A 15 -1.65 -17.47 15.18
N SER A 16 -0.42 -17.04 14.83
CA SER A 16 0.56 -16.59 15.84
C SER A 16 0.22 -15.24 16.47
N LEU A 17 -0.60 -14.42 15.80
CA LEU A 17 -0.93 -13.05 16.20
C LEU A 17 -2.25 -12.94 16.96
N ILE A 18 -3.18 -13.90 16.78
CA ILE A 18 -4.50 -13.87 17.41
C ILE A 18 -4.81 -15.19 18.14
N PRO A 19 -5.38 -15.15 19.36
CA PRO A 19 -5.72 -16.34 20.13
C PRO A 19 -7.08 -16.92 19.68
N THR A 20 -7.30 -17.07 18.38
CA THR A 20 -8.58 -17.51 17.83
C THR A 20 -8.36 -18.40 16.62
N GLU A 21 -9.14 -19.47 16.54
CA GLU A 21 -9.10 -20.42 15.43
C GLU A 21 -9.71 -19.77 14.17
N ILE A 22 -8.95 -19.78 13.07
CA ILE A 22 -9.35 -19.17 11.80
C ILE A 22 -9.68 -20.29 10.82
N THR A 23 -10.90 -20.28 10.30
CA THR A 23 -11.30 -21.12 9.16
C THR A 23 -11.42 -20.22 7.93
N SER A 24 -10.65 -20.51 6.89
CA SER A 24 -10.72 -19.81 5.60
C SER A 24 -11.33 -20.71 4.55
N ASN A 25 -12.27 -20.17 3.77
CA ASN A 25 -12.86 -20.94 2.66
C ASN A 25 -11.92 -21.00 1.45
N LYS A 26 -11.50 -19.83 0.95
CA LYS A 26 -10.63 -19.71 -0.22
C LYS A 26 -9.95 -18.35 -0.20
N VAL A 27 -8.63 -18.33 -0.41
CA VAL A 27 -7.93 -17.07 -0.62
C VAL A 27 -8.06 -16.65 -2.09
N VAL A 28 -8.53 -15.43 -2.32
CA VAL A 28 -8.77 -14.90 -3.67
C VAL A 28 -7.55 -14.13 -4.18
N TRP A 29 -6.84 -13.44 -3.29
CA TRP A 29 -5.63 -12.70 -3.62
C TRP A 29 -4.78 -12.43 -2.37
N MET A 30 -3.46 -12.41 -2.54
CA MET A 30 -2.47 -12.07 -1.52
C MET A 30 -1.35 -11.26 -2.16
N SER A 31 -0.81 -10.30 -1.42
CA SER A 31 0.35 -9.52 -1.86
C SER A 31 1.15 -9.03 -0.65
N ASP A 32 2.47 -9.00 -0.79
CA ASP A 32 3.36 -8.38 0.19
C ASP A 32 3.42 -6.87 -0.07
N PHE A 33 2.99 -6.07 0.89
CA PHE A 33 3.16 -4.62 0.86
C PHE A 33 4.33 -4.19 1.74
N ARG A 34 5.18 -3.31 1.22
CA ARG A 34 6.21 -2.63 2.00
C ARG A 34 5.87 -1.14 2.10
N ALA A 35 5.60 -0.68 3.32
CA ALA A 35 5.40 0.74 3.56
C ALA A 35 6.64 1.53 3.16
N ASN A 36 6.43 2.51 2.28
CA ASN A 36 7.41 3.51 1.89
C ASN A 36 6.76 4.88 2.03
N MET A 37 7.57 5.89 2.37
CA MET A 37 7.14 7.28 2.34
C MET A 37 8.07 8.03 1.40
N ARG A 38 7.56 8.44 0.24
CA ARG A 38 8.33 9.13 -0.81
C ARG A 38 7.47 10.16 -1.52
N MET A 39 8.11 11.20 -2.02
CA MET A 39 7.48 12.25 -2.80
C MET A 39 8.46 12.73 -3.89
N VAL A 40 7.92 13.13 -5.04
CA VAL A 40 8.71 13.74 -6.12
C VAL A 40 9.18 15.13 -5.72
N ASN A 41 10.39 15.50 -6.16
CA ASN A 41 10.92 16.85 -5.93
C ASN A 41 10.16 17.94 -6.72
N LYS A 42 9.52 17.56 -7.83
CA LYS A 42 8.70 18.44 -8.68
C LYS A 42 7.49 17.67 -9.19
N PHE A 43 6.31 18.28 -9.16
CA PHE A 43 5.05 17.69 -9.64
C PHE A 43 4.87 17.77 -11.16
N GLY A 44 5.76 18.45 -11.87
CA GLY A 44 5.75 18.49 -13.32
C GLY A 44 6.90 19.30 -13.89
N GLU A 45 7.09 19.14 -15.19
CA GLU A 45 8.05 19.90 -16.00
C GLU A 45 7.48 20.12 -17.41
N GLY A 46 7.33 21.38 -17.81
CA GLY A 46 6.72 21.76 -19.07
C GLY A 46 5.25 21.33 -19.18
N ARG A 47 4.97 20.33 -20.03
CA ARG A 47 3.61 19.78 -20.27
C ARG A 47 3.40 18.39 -19.66
N VAL A 48 4.33 17.91 -18.83
CA VAL A 48 4.26 16.60 -18.18
C VAL A 48 4.12 16.78 -16.68
N PHE A 49 3.18 16.07 -16.07
CA PHE A 49 2.86 16.17 -14.64
C PHE A 49 2.77 14.78 -13.98
N PHE A 50 3.14 14.70 -12.71
CA PHE A 50 3.01 13.52 -11.86
C PHE A 50 1.84 13.70 -10.87
N ALA A 51 1.08 12.64 -10.64
CA ALA A 51 -0.03 12.61 -9.68
C ALA A 51 -0.17 11.21 -9.06
N GLY A 52 -0.85 11.13 -7.91
CA GLY A 52 -1.08 9.88 -7.19
C GLY A 52 0.21 9.19 -6.78
N ASP A 53 0.21 7.85 -6.78
CA ASP A 53 1.36 7.01 -6.38
C ASP A 53 2.64 7.29 -7.18
N ALA A 54 2.53 7.83 -8.40
CA ALA A 54 3.68 8.24 -9.20
C ALA A 54 4.36 9.50 -8.65
N ALA A 55 3.63 10.34 -7.92
CA ALA A 55 4.12 11.56 -7.31
C ALA A 55 4.40 11.43 -5.81
N HIS A 56 3.64 10.60 -5.11
CA HIS A 56 3.77 10.42 -3.67
C HIS A 56 3.23 9.06 -3.24
N ILE A 57 3.89 8.42 -2.29
CA ILE A 57 3.41 7.20 -1.63
C ILE A 57 3.62 7.34 -0.14
N HIS A 58 2.68 6.85 0.65
CA HIS A 58 2.78 6.84 2.11
C HIS A 58 2.36 5.47 2.65
N SER A 59 2.33 5.34 3.97
CA SER A 59 1.68 4.20 4.59
C SER A 59 0.16 4.26 4.33
N PRO A 60 -0.50 3.14 4.00
CA PRO A 60 -1.95 3.10 3.87
C PRO A 60 -2.67 3.31 5.20
N ALA A 61 -1.94 3.30 6.33
CA ALA A 61 -2.48 3.60 7.64
C ALA A 61 -3.15 4.98 7.63
N GLY A 62 -4.48 5.02 7.78
CA GLY A 62 -5.28 6.25 7.75
C GLY A 62 -5.97 6.57 6.41
N GLY A 63 -5.79 5.75 5.37
CA GLY A 63 -6.59 5.83 4.12
C GLY A 63 -6.39 7.09 3.27
N GLN A 64 -5.31 7.83 3.48
CA GLN A 64 -5.09 9.14 2.83
C GLN A 64 -4.62 9.04 1.38
N ASP A 65 -4.01 7.92 0.98
CA ASP A 65 -3.45 7.73 -0.37
C ASP A 65 -4.50 7.95 -1.48
N LEU A 66 -5.74 7.49 -1.28
CA LEU A 66 -6.82 7.62 -2.26
C LEU A 66 -7.42 9.03 -2.36
N ILE A 67 -7.27 9.88 -1.33
CA ILE A 67 -7.97 11.17 -1.21
C ILE A 67 -7.00 12.36 -1.29
N GLN A 68 -5.74 12.14 -1.65
CA GLN A 68 -4.73 13.21 -1.70
C GLN A 68 -5.00 14.20 -2.86
N VAL A 69 -5.74 15.27 -2.58
CA VAL A 69 -5.96 16.37 -3.53
C VAL A 69 -4.72 17.27 -3.53
N TYR A 70 -3.88 17.16 -4.56
CA TYR A 70 -2.86 18.17 -4.80
C TYR A 70 -3.53 19.46 -5.28
N LYS A 71 -3.43 20.52 -4.47
CA LYS A 71 -3.46 21.87 -5.01
C LYS A 71 -2.20 22.03 -5.87
N MET A 72 -2.31 21.81 -7.18
CA MET A 72 -1.37 22.37 -8.15
C MET A 72 -1.37 23.88 -7.92
N HIS A 73 -0.37 24.41 -7.22
CA HIS A 73 -0.08 25.84 -7.22
C HIS A 73 1.29 26.04 -7.86
N SER A 74 1.29 26.92 -8.85
CA SER A 74 2.40 27.43 -9.65
C SER A 74 2.90 26.52 -10.80
N ILE A 75 2.13 26.53 -11.88
CA ILE A 75 2.65 26.92 -13.20
C ILE A 75 2.83 28.44 -13.24
#